data_AF-A0A950AT56-F1
#
_entry.id   AF-A0A950AT56-F1
#
_cell.length_a   1.000
_cell.length_b   1.000
_cell.length_c   1.000
_cell.angle_alpha   90.00
_cell.angle_beta   90.00
_cell.angle_gamma   90.00
#
_symmetry.space_group_name_H-M   'P 1'
#
loop_
_entity.id
_entity.type
_entity.pdbx_description
1 polymer ?
#
loop_
_entity_poly.entity_id
_entity_poly.type
_entity_poly.pdbx_seq_one_letter_code
_entity_poly.pdbx_strand_id
1 'polypeptide(L)'
;ATQAKRVTDAMFIEAAHAVADQVTPEQLKLGMLFPPQSNMLETEIKTAARVAQLVFEEGLAGVPRPEDCEAFIRSHVYKPEYRTLV
;
A
#
# COMPACT_ATOMS: atom_id res chain seq x y z
N ALA A 1 9.54 -3.32 1.74
CA ALA A 1 9.26 -4.23 0.61
C ALA A 1 10.16 -3.95 -0.59
N THR A 2 10.02 -2.82 -1.30
CA THR A 2 10.69 -2.54 -2.59
C THR A 2 12.16 -2.10 -2.52
N GLN A 3 12.69 -1.81 -1.32
CA GLN A 3 14.04 -1.26 -1.12
C GLN A 3 14.31 -0.01 -1.99
N ALA A 4 13.36 0.92 -2.04
CA ALA A 4 13.46 2.15 -2.83
C ALA A 4 14.70 2.97 -2.44
N LYS A 5 15.47 3.42 -3.42
CA LYS A 5 16.70 4.21 -3.20
C LYS A 5 16.43 5.65 -2.70
N ARG A 6 15.25 6.19 -3.01
CA ARG A 6 14.77 7.53 -2.61
C ARG A 6 13.25 7.58 -2.67
N VAL A 7 12.67 8.53 -1.95
CA VAL A 7 11.23 8.85 -1.99
C VAL A 7 11.05 10.11 -2.81
N THR A 8 10.10 10.11 -3.74
CA THR A 8 9.77 11.24 -4.62
C THR A 8 8.40 11.83 -4.24
N ASP A 9 8.14 13.08 -4.58
CA ASP A 9 6.83 13.72 -4.35
C ASP A 9 5.69 12.98 -5.07
N ALA A 10 6.00 12.38 -6.23
CA ALA A 10 5.06 11.53 -6.98
C ALA A 10 4.57 10.35 -6.14
N MET A 11 5.41 9.76 -5.28
CA MET A 11 4.99 8.67 -4.38
C MET A 11 4.00 9.15 -3.32
N PHE A 12 4.15 10.37 -2.81
CA PHE A 12 3.19 10.94 -1.85
C PHE A 12 1.84 11.25 -2.52
N ILE A 13 1.88 11.82 -3.73
CA ILE A 13 0.69 12.10 -4.53
C ILE A 13 -0.03 10.79 -4.87
N GLU A 14 0.70 9.76 -5.28
CA GLU A 14 0.15 8.45 -5.60
C GLU A 14 -0.46 7.78 -4.36
N ALA A 15 0.16 7.91 -3.19
CA ALA A 15 -0.42 7.43 -1.95
C ALA A 15 -1.74 8.14 -1.61
N ALA A 16 -1.80 9.47 -1.82
CA ALA A 16 -3.02 10.24 -1.59
C ALA A 16 -4.17 9.81 -2.52
N HIS A 17 -3.88 9.63 -3.81
CA HIS A 17 -4.85 9.06 -4.76
C HIS A 17 -5.28 7.66 -4.36
N ALA A 18 -4.32 6.80 -3.98
CA ALA A 18 -4.59 5.43 -3.57
C ALA A 18 -5.50 5.33 -2.34
N VAL A 19 -5.39 6.24 -1.37
CA VAL A 19 -6.30 6.29 -0.23
C VAL A 19 -7.68 6.83 -0.64
N ALA A 20 -7.72 7.89 -1.43
CA ALA A 20 -8.97 8.51 -1.87
C ALA A 20 -9.84 7.56 -2.70
N ASP A 21 -9.23 6.79 -3.61
CA ASP A 21 -9.91 5.82 -4.48
C ASP A 21 -10.56 4.66 -3.70
N GLN A 22 -10.25 4.51 -2.42
CA GLN A 22 -10.81 3.48 -1.54
C GLN A 22 -12.01 3.95 -0.73
N VAL A 23 -12.42 5.22 -0.87
CA VAL A 23 -13.67 5.73 -0.28
C VAL A 23 -14.82 5.48 -1.25
N THR A 24 -15.81 4.69 -0.86
CA THR A 24 -16.93 4.37 -1.75
C THR A 24 -17.88 5.58 -1.92
N PRO A 25 -18.66 5.65 -3.01
CA PRO A 25 -19.68 6.68 -3.18
C PRO A 25 -20.68 6.76 -2.02
N GLU A 26 -21.02 5.62 -1.41
CA GLU A 26 -21.91 5.55 -0.24
C GLU A 26 -21.26 6.15 1.00
N GLN A 27 -19.97 5.86 1.22
CA GLN A 27 -19.20 6.45 2.32
C GLN A 27 -19.06 7.97 2.15
N LEU A 28 -18.80 8.44 0.92
CA LEU A 28 -18.77 9.86 0.60
C LEU A 28 -20.12 10.54 0.88
N LYS A 29 -21.25 9.90 0.51
CA LYS A 29 -22.61 10.41 0.81
C LYS A 29 -22.88 10.51 2.32
N LEU A 30 -22.24 9.66 3.13
CA LEU A 30 -22.28 9.72 4.59
C LEU A 30 -21.33 10.76 5.19
N GLY A 31 -20.61 11.53 4.36
CA GLY A 31 -19.67 12.55 4.79
C GLY A 31 -18.29 12.01 5.18
N MET A 32 -17.98 10.75 4.86
CA MET A 32 -16.66 10.18 5.12
C MET A 32 -15.65 10.71 4.10
N LEU A 33 -14.54 11.26 4.59
CA LEU A 33 -13.42 11.71 3.74
C LEU A 33 -12.32 10.65 3.59
N PHE A 34 -12.33 9.64 4.45
CA PHE A 34 -11.33 8.57 4.50
C PHE A 34 -12.01 7.20 4.62
N PRO A 35 -11.32 6.13 4.21
CA PRO A 35 -11.81 4.78 4.43
C PRO A 35 -12.05 4.49 5.92
N PRO A 36 -12.97 3.57 6.27
CA PRO A 36 -13.22 3.20 7.66
C PRO A 36 -11.95 2.69 8.36
N GLN A 37 -11.73 3.11 9.60
CA GLN A 37 -10.59 2.65 10.40
C GLN A 37 -10.57 1.11 10.57
N SER A 38 -11.73 0.46 10.60
CA SER A 38 -11.84 -1.00 10.64
C SER A 38 -11.15 -1.70 9.46
N ASN A 39 -10.96 -0.98 8.34
CA ASN A 39 -10.36 -1.48 7.12
C ASN A 39 -8.91 -1.00 6.94
N MET A 40 -8.34 -0.32 7.93
CA MET A 40 -7.04 0.39 7.82
C MET A 40 -5.92 -0.51 7.29
N LEU A 41 -5.75 -1.74 7.79
CA LEU A 41 -4.70 -2.62 7.31
C LEU A 41 -4.84 -2.95 5.81
N GLU A 42 -6.06 -3.27 5.38
CA GLU A 42 -6.34 -3.56 3.97
C GLU A 42 -6.16 -2.32 3.09
N THR A 43 -6.56 -1.16 3.59
CA THR A 43 -6.35 0.12 2.91
C THR A 43 -4.87 0.41 2.70
N GLU A 44 -4.05 0.24 3.73
CA GLU A 44 -2.61 0.48 3.67
C GLU A 44 -1.89 -0.55 2.79
N ILE A 45 -2.33 -1.81 2.75
CA ILE A 45 -1.76 -2.82 1.84
C ILE A 45 -1.97 -2.40 0.38
N LYS A 46 -3.18 -1.96 0.02
CA LYS A 46 -3.49 -1.51 -1.34
C LYS A 46 -2.76 -0.23 -1.70
N THR A 47 -2.69 0.73 -0.77
CA THR A 47 -1.91 1.97 -0.94
C THR A 47 -0.43 1.67 -1.16
N ALA A 48 0.16 0.81 -0.32
CA ALA A 48 1.55 0.39 -0.47
C ALA A 48 1.81 -0.36 -1.78
N ALA A 49 0.86 -1.15 -2.28
CA ALA A 49 0.97 -1.83 -3.57
C ALA A 49 1.03 -0.83 -4.74
N ARG A 50 0.20 0.22 -4.73
CA ARG A 50 0.24 1.30 -5.73
C ARG A 50 1.54 2.08 -5.72
N VAL A 51 1.99 2.49 -4.53
CA VAL A 51 3.29 3.16 -4.38
C VAL A 51 4.43 2.24 -4.81
N ALA A 52 4.36 0.94 -4.52
CA ALA A 52 5.36 -0.02 -4.96
C ALA A 52 5.43 -0.13 -6.49
N GLN A 53 4.29 -0.16 -7.19
CA GLN A 53 4.24 -0.14 -8.65
C GLN A 53 4.98 1.09 -9.20
N LEU A 54 4.69 2.28 -8.66
CA LEU A 54 5.38 3.52 -9.06
C LEU A 54 6.89 3.46 -8.80
N VAL A 55 7.33 2.92 -7.66
CA VAL A 55 8.77 2.72 -7.37
C VAL A 55 9.45 1.85 -8.43
N PHE A 56 8.78 0.80 -8.91
CA PHE A 56 9.30 -0.06 -9.98
C PHE A 56 9.31 0.65 -11.34
N GLU A 57 8.30 1.47 -11.63
CA GLU A 57 8.18 2.24 -12.87
C GLU A 57 9.24 3.35 -12.99
N GLU A 58 9.56 4.02 -11.88
CA GLU A 58 10.60 5.05 -11.83
C GLU A 58 12.03 4.45 -11.77
N GLY A 59 12.18 3.13 -11.77
CA GLY A 59 13.49 2.46 -11.70
C GLY A 59 14.20 2.67 -10.36
N LEU A 60 13.45 2.95 -9.30
CA LEU A 60 13.99 3.27 -7.97
C LEU A 60 14.08 2.06 -7.04
N ALA A 61 13.48 0.93 -7.43
CA ALA A 61 13.49 -0.31 -6.66
C ALA A 61 14.91 -0.89 -6.51
N GLY A 62 15.18 -1.47 -5.33
CA GLY A 62 16.40 -2.22 -5.03
C GLY A 62 16.23 -3.74 -5.20
N VAL A 63 15.04 -4.20 -5.55
CA VAL A 63 14.69 -5.62 -5.73
C VAL A 63 14.10 -5.86 -7.12
N PRO A 64 14.09 -7.12 -7.62
CA PRO A 64 13.38 -7.46 -8.86
C PRO A 64 11.89 -7.12 -8.81
N ARG A 65 11.31 -6.72 -9.95
CA ARG A 65 9.88 -6.43 -10.05
C ARG A 65 9.06 -7.72 -9.87
N PRO A 66 8.15 -7.80 -8.90
CA PRO A 66 7.23 -8.93 -8.76
C PRO A 66 6.15 -8.88 -9.85
N GLU A 67 5.56 -10.03 -10.17
CA GLU A 67 4.41 -10.12 -11.08
C GLU A 67 3.17 -9.46 -10.46
N ASP A 68 2.97 -9.67 -9.14
CA ASP A 68 1.88 -9.09 -8.36
C ASP A 68 2.45 -8.27 -7.20
N CYS A 69 2.30 -6.94 -7.29
CA CYS A 69 2.76 -6.01 -6.26
C CYS A 69 1.96 -6.14 -4.96
N GLU A 70 0.66 -6.43 -5.01
CA GLU A 70 -0.15 -6.56 -3.80
C GLU A 70 0.23 -7.83 -3.03
N ALA A 71 0.33 -8.97 -3.71
CA ALA A 71 0.80 -10.21 -3.09
C ALA A 71 2.22 -10.05 -2.50
N PHE A 72 3.10 -9.35 -3.22
CA PHE A 72 4.43 -9.01 -2.74
C PHE A 72 4.38 -8.18 -1.45
N ILE A 73 3.59 -7.10 -1.40
CA ILE A 73 3.42 -6.32 -0.17
C ILE A 73 2.86 -7.18 0.97
N ARG A 74 1.81 -7.96 0.73
CA ARG A 74 1.18 -8.84 1.74
C ARG A 74 2.18 -9.81 2.35
N SER A 75 3.12 -10.34 1.56
CA SER A 75 4.18 -11.23 2.05
C SER A 75 5.13 -10.57 3.06
N HIS A 76 5.24 -9.24 3.05
CA HIS A 76 6.06 -8.44 3.95
C HIS A 76 5.31 -7.90 5.17
N VAL A 77 3.99 -8.08 5.24
CA VAL A 77 3.18 -7.58 6.36
C VAL A 77 3.49 -8.37 7.64
N TYR A 78 3.64 -7.65 8.74
CA TYR A 78 3.83 -8.26 10.05
C TYR A 78 2.58 -9.04 10.48
N LYS A 79 2.78 -10.28 10.94
CA LYS A 79 1.73 -11.09 11.55
C LYS A 79 1.91 -11.07 13.07
N PRO A 80 0.92 -10.58 13.84
CA PRO A 80 0.98 -10.50 15.30
C PRO A 80 0.70 -11.87 15.96
N GLU A 81 1.31 -12.92 15.43
CA GLU A 81 1.18 -14.30 15.91
C GLU A 81 2.50 -14.71 16.56
N TYR A 82 2.43 -15.38 17.70
CA TYR A 82 3.62 -15.95 18.32
C TYR A 82 4.20 -17.04 17.43
N ARG A 83 5.51 -17.00 17.24
CA ARG A 83 6.23 -18.08 16.57
C ARG A 83 6.39 -19.24 17.55
N THR A 84 6.12 -20.45 17.07
CA THR A 84 6.45 -21.68 17.79
C THR A 84 7.98 -21.73 17.97
N LEU A 85 8.43 -21.91 19.21
CA LEU A 85 9.84 -21.98 19.59
C LEU A 85 10.34 -23.44 19.74
N VAL A 86 9.57 -24.40 19.22
CA VAL A 86 9.75 -25.84 19.45
C VAL A 86 10.04 -26.54 18.14
#